data_AF-A0A2T7QDX8-F1
#
_entry.id   AF-A0A2T7QDX8-F1
#
_cell.length_a   1.000
_cell.length_b   1.000
_cell.length_c   1.000
_cell.angle_alpha   90.00
_cell.angle_beta   90.00
_cell.angle_gamma   90.00
#
_symmetry.space_group_name_H-M   'P 1'
#
loop_
_entity.id
_entity.type
_entity.pdbx_description
1 polymer ?
#
loop_
_entity_poly.entity_id
_entity_poly.type
_entity_poly.pdbx_seq_one_letter_code
_entity_poly.pdbx_strand_id
1 'polypeptide(L)'
;MTKKIFILLLTVLPALANAQLKGWTEKINDKVKNKTTPRIDKKIDHTIDDRLDIIEGKKQPAKKNEASQKNIGDTSIAGKKLYVKYDFIPGEEVIYSNDFTTDNMGELPAGWNSNGTGAVVTLDAFSGNWVQFYQNTAYLTDNTASFTENCTVEFDLVLRRTNPKAPFPELTWGVLSSGSLSPGDNALLKNYTATFATEMNIQPSENSNASVHLQTFANGTVHLKTDIKKPVARVQTFNEIIHIAMQVQKERLRIWFNEEKLYDLPKAIVSGANINQLYFIVKRYGGPEEEVGYAINNIKIAKGLPDTRHKLLEEGKFSTTGIRFHVNSAVLLPESNGVLREIAAILAKNPELKINIIGHTDNDGDEAANLELSKKRAGSVKQSLINDYRIDVGRMQTEGAGEQNPVSDNNTKEGRANNRRVEFVKS
;
A
#
# COMPACT_ATOMS: atom_id res chain seq x y z
N MET A 1 -38.50 -58.15 38.41
CA MET A 1 -37.14 -57.71 38.07
C MET A 1 -37.11 -57.36 36.58
N THR A 2 -36.22 -56.42 36.20
CA THR A 2 -35.90 -55.92 34.84
C THR A 2 -36.97 -55.12 34.09
N LYS A 3 -37.00 -53.80 34.38
CA LYS A 3 -37.51 -52.73 33.51
C LYS A 3 -36.72 -52.70 32.20
N LYS A 4 -37.39 -52.71 31.04
CA LYS A 4 -36.83 -52.26 29.76
C LYS A 4 -37.36 -50.86 29.47
N ILE A 5 -36.44 -49.89 29.51
CA ILE A 5 -36.70 -48.47 29.25
C ILE A 5 -36.69 -48.26 27.74
N PHE A 6 -37.78 -47.71 27.22
CA PHE A 6 -37.86 -47.05 25.92
C PHE A 6 -37.08 -45.73 26.00
N ILE A 7 -36.07 -45.53 25.15
CA ILE A 7 -35.44 -44.21 24.96
C ILE A 7 -35.79 -43.72 23.55
N LEU A 8 -36.62 -42.69 23.56
CA LEU A 8 -36.96 -41.79 22.47
C LEU A 8 -35.70 -40.95 22.14
N LEU A 9 -35.15 -41.07 20.93
CA LEU A 9 -34.10 -40.15 20.46
C LEU A 9 -34.78 -38.86 19.97
N LEU A 10 -34.79 -37.84 20.83
CA LEU A 10 -35.14 -36.47 20.47
C LEU A 10 -33.86 -35.67 20.21
N THR A 11 -33.83 -34.99 19.08
CA THR A 11 -32.82 -34.04 18.61
C THR A 11 -32.79 -32.76 19.45
N VAL A 12 -31.64 -32.39 20.06
CA VAL A 12 -31.30 -31.01 20.48
C VAL A 12 -29.78 -30.77 20.44
N LEU A 13 -29.35 -29.96 19.45
CA LEU A 13 -28.25 -28.97 19.33
C LEU A 13 -26.87 -29.14 20.04
N PRO A 14 -25.75 -28.87 19.32
CA PRO A 14 -24.47 -28.49 19.93
C PRO A 14 -24.44 -26.98 20.24
N ALA A 15 -24.47 -26.62 21.51
CA ALA A 15 -24.33 -25.24 21.98
C ALA A 15 -23.05 -25.07 22.82
N LEU A 16 -21.88 -25.32 22.23
CA LEU A 16 -20.57 -25.02 22.83
C LEU A 16 -19.54 -24.68 21.73
N ALA A 17 -19.83 -23.63 20.95
CA ALA A 17 -18.85 -22.98 20.09
C ALA A 17 -19.08 -21.46 19.90
N ASN A 18 -20.23 -20.91 20.35
CA ASN A 18 -20.63 -19.53 20.05
C ASN A 18 -20.55 -18.54 21.23
N ALA A 19 -19.89 -18.90 22.34
CA ALA A 19 -19.84 -18.03 23.52
C ALA A 19 -18.65 -17.05 23.55
N GLN A 20 -17.53 -17.35 22.87
CA GLN A 20 -16.36 -16.45 22.85
C GLN A 20 -16.39 -15.39 21.74
N LEU A 21 -17.17 -15.60 20.67
CA LEU A 21 -17.33 -14.63 19.57
C LEU A 21 -18.37 -13.55 19.88
N LYS A 22 -19.38 -13.84 20.71
CA LYS A 22 -20.52 -12.93 20.98
C LYS A 22 -20.21 -11.78 21.95
N GLY A 23 -19.29 -11.99 22.90
CA GLY A 23 -18.95 -10.96 23.89
C GLY A 23 -18.12 -9.78 23.35
N TRP A 24 -17.49 -9.97 22.18
CA TRP A 24 -16.65 -8.96 21.53
C TRP A 24 -17.45 -8.10 20.55
N THR A 25 -18.40 -8.69 19.81
CA THR A 25 -19.21 -7.99 18.79
C THR A 25 -20.17 -6.96 19.39
N GLU A 26 -20.71 -7.21 20.59
CA GLU A 26 -21.65 -6.29 21.25
C GLU A 26 -20.96 -5.04 21.85
N LYS A 27 -19.68 -5.10 22.21
CA LYS A 27 -18.95 -3.92 22.73
C LYS A 27 -18.46 -2.95 21.65
N ILE A 28 -18.48 -3.35 20.38
CA ILE A 28 -17.96 -2.57 19.25
C ILE A 28 -19.08 -1.79 18.53
N ASN A 29 -20.32 -2.28 18.56
CA ASN A 29 -21.42 -1.70 17.78
C ASN A 29 -21.94 -0.33 18.27
N ASP A 30 -21.78 0.01 19.55
CA ASP A 30 -22.39 1.23 20.12
C ASP A 30 -21.61 2.54 19.85
N LYS A 31 -20.50 2.50 19.10
CA LYS A 31 -19.71 3.71 18.73
C LYS A 31 -19.68 4.07 17.25
N VAL A 32 -20.44 3.38 16.39
CA VAL A 32 -20.20 3.42 14.93
C VAL A 32 -20.96 4.54 14.17
N LYS A 33 -21.76 5.39 14.80
CA LYS A 33 -22.55 6.40 14.05
C LYS A 33 -21.90 7.76 13.75
N ASN A 34 -20.64 8.01 14.08
CA ASN A 34 -19.97 9.26 13.68
C ASN A 34 -18.48 9.03 13.37
N LYS A 35 -18.17 8.52 12.17
CA LYS A 35 -16.81 8.54 11.62
C LYS A 35 -16.43 9.97 11.21
N THR A 36 -15.82 10.72 12.12
CA THR A 36 -15.05 11.93 11.78
C THR A 36 -13.71 11.53 11.18
N THR A 37 -13.39 12.04 9.99
CA THR A 37 -12.02 12.20 9.47
C THR A 37 -11.13 12.78 10.57
N PRO A 38 -9.84 12.38 10.71
CA PRO A 38 -8.94 13.05 11.64
C PRO A 38 -8.99 14.56 11.36
N ARG A 39 -9.17 15.39 12.40
CA ARG A 39 -9.25 16.86 12.27
C ARG A 39 -8.06 17.48 11.53
N ILE A 40 -6.96 16.75 11.42
CA ILE A 40 -5.71 17.15 10.75
C ILE A 40 -5.91 17.19 9.23
N ASP A 41 -6.45 16.13 8.61
CA ASP A 41 -6.60 16.01 7.16
C ASP A 41 -7.50 17.12 6.60
N LYS A 42 -8.64 17.38 7.27
CA LYS A 42 -9.56 18.46 6.87
C LYS A 42 -8.92 19.86 6.91
N LYS A 43 -8.01 20.11 7.85
CA LYS A 43 -7.32 21.40 7.96
C LYS A 43 -6.28 21.55 6.84
N ILE A 44 -5.62 20.46 6.48
CA ILE A 44 -4.66 20.44 5.37
C ILE A 44 -5.40 20.61 4.05
N ASP A 45 -6.52 19.90 3.84
CA ASP A 45 -7.36 20.03 2.64
C ASP A 45 -7.80 21.48 2.40
N HIS A 46 -8.33 22.16 3.43
CA HIS A 46 -8.69 23.58 3.32
C HIS A 46 -7.50 24.48 2.95
N THR A 47 -6.31 24.16 3.46
CA THR A 47 -5.10 24.93 3.14
C THR A 47 -4.65 24.72 1.69
N ILE A 48 -4.85 23.51 1.15
CA ILE A 48 -4.59 23.20 -0.26
C ILE A 48 -5.60 23.93 -1.14
N ASP A 49 -6.89 23.86 -0.81
CA ASP A 49 -7.96 24.55 -1.53
C ASP A 49 -7.68 26.05 -1.65
N ASP A 50 -7.33 26.71 -0.53
CA ASP A 50 -6.98 28.13 -0.52
C ASP A 50 -5.80 28.47 -1.43
N ARG A 51 -4.79 27.58 -1.52
CA ARG A 51 -3.61 27.79 -2.36
C ARG A 51 -3.91 27.56 -3.84
N LEU A 52 -4.73 26.55 -4.15
CA LEU A 52 -5.16 26.26 -5.52
C LEU A 52 -5.96 27.43 -6.11
N ASP A 53 -6.89 27.98 -5.32
CA ASP A 53 -7.67 29.14 -5.76
C ASP A 53 -6.80 30.38 -6.05
N ILE A 54 -5.69 30.57 -5.31
CA ILE A 54 -4.76 31.67 -5.56
C ILE A 54 -4.00 31.46 -6.88
N ILE A 55 -3.54 30.24 -7.15
CA ILE A 55 -2.78 29.92 -8.37
C ILE A 55 -3.68 29.93 -9.61
N GLU A 56 -4.93 29.49 -9.48
CA GLU A 56 -5.94 29.57 -10.55
C GLU A 56 -6.47 31.00 -10.76
N GLY A 57 -6.02 31.99 -9.99
CA GLY A 57 -6.46 33.38 -10.09
C GLY A 57 -7.90 33.62 -9.61
N LYS A 58 -8.52 32.64 -8.95
CA LYS A 58 -9.87 32.73 -8.37
C LYS A 58 -9.91 33.51 -7.05
N LYS A 59 -8.77 33.64 -6.36
CA LYS A 59 -8.65 34.31 -5.05
C LYS A 59 -7.37 35.14 -4.99
N GLN A 60 -7.46 36.37 -4.48
CA GLN A 60 -6.26 37.20 -4.28
C GLN A 60 -5.55 36.82 -2.97
N PRO A 61 -4.20 36.85 -2.93
CA PRO A 61 -3.46 36.62 -1.69
C PRO A 61 -3.84 37.69 -0.65
N ALA A 62 -4.23 37.26 0.55
CA ALA A 62 -4.59 38.17 1.62
C ALA A 62 -3.39 39.07 1.99
N LYS A 63 -3.59 40.39 1.94
CA LYS A 63 -2.64 41.38 2.48
C LYS A 63 -2.50 41.15 3.99
N LYS A 64 -1.36 40.60 4.43
CA LYS A 64 -1.02 40.57 5.86
C LYS A 64 -0.52 41.96 6.29
N ASN A 65 -1.19 42.56 7.27
CA ASN A 65 -0.65 43.67 8.03
C ASN A 65 0.57 43.18 8.83
N GLU A 66 1.69 43.88 8.66
CA GLU A 66 2.90 43.69 9.45
C GLU A 66 2.68 44.17 10.89
N ALA A 67 2.75 43.26 11.86
CA ALA A 67 3.16 43.55 13.23
C ALA A 67 3.38 42.25 14.03
N SER A 68 4.53 41.61 13.83
CA SER A 68 5.31 40.89 14.86
C SER A 68 6.54 40.25 14.23
N GLN A 69 7.55 41.08 13.97
CA GLN A 69 8.93 40.60 13.83
C GLN A 69 9.41 40.07 15.19
N LYS A 70 9.66 38.76 15.25
CA LYS A 70 10.68 38.19 16.15
C LYS A 70 11.54 37.23 15.35
N ASN A 71 12.72 37.74 15.01
CA ASN A 71 14.00 37.07 14.71
C ASN A 71 13.92 35.73 13.98
N ILE A 72 13.90 35.82 12.65
CA ILE A 72 14.50 34.81 11.78
C ILE A 72 15.92 35.31 11.50
N GLY A 73 16.87 34.80 12.28
CA GLY A 73 18.28 35.18 12.23
C GLY A 73 19.13 34.03 12.75
N ASP A 74 19.45 33.13 11.82
CA ASP A 74 20.66 32.31 11.75
C ASP A 74 21.00 31.40 12.95
N THR A 75 20.75 30.10 12.79
CA THR A 75 21.74 29.09 13.21
C THR A 75 21.54 27.76 12.47
N SER A 76 22.58 27.40 11.72
CA SER A 76 22.96 26.05 11.28
C SER A 76 22.26 25.45 10.06
N ILE A 77 22.86 25.76 8.90
CA ILE A 77 23.18 24.73 7.91
C ILE A 77 24.09 23.71 8.61
N ALA A 78 23.50 22.67 9.20
CA ALA A 78 24.24 21.49 9.66
C ALA A 78 23.31 20.28 9.67
N GLY A 79 23.52 19.43 8.66
CA GLY A 79 22.74 18.23 8.43
C GLY A 79 22.20 18.23 7.02
N LYS A 80 23.06 17.97 6.02
CA LYS A 80 22.60 17.23 4.83
C LYS A 80 21.86 16.00 5.38
N LYS A 81 20.53 16.05 5.49
CA LYS A 81 19.75 14.82 5.37
C LYS A 81 20.16 14.29 4.01
N LEU A 82 20.98 13.26 4.00
CA LEU A 82 21.20 12.45 2.83
C LEU A 82 19.81 11.90 2.51
N TYR A 83 19.01 12.63 1.73
CA TYR A 83 17.72 12.17 1.27
C TYR A 83 18.03 10.92 0.46
N VAL A 84 17.84 9.74 1.05
CA VAL A 84 17.71 8.51 0.28
C VAL A 84 16.51 8.78 -0.61
N LYS A 85 16.79 9.08 -1.89
CA LYS A 85 15.80 9.38 -2.92
C LYS A 85 14.81 8.22 -2.95
N TYR A 86 13.63 8.36 -2.36
CA TYR A 86 12.55 7.41 -2.62
C TYR A 86 12.26 7.43 -4.12
N ASP A 87 12.62 6.37 -4.81
CA ASP A 87 12.69 6.28 -6.28
C ASP A 87 11.87 5.11 -6.83
N PHE A 88 11.01 4.53 -5.99
CA PHE A 88 10.03 3.56 -6.44
C PHE A 88 9.02 4.22 -7.38
N ILE A 89 8.73 3.52 -8.48
CA ILE A 89 7.70 3.91 -9.44
C ILE A 89 6.87 2.64 -9.70
N PRO A 90 5.55 2.68 -9.49
CA PRO A 90 4.65 1.55 -9.73
C PRO A 90 4.67 1.08 -11.18
N GLY A 91 4.30 -0.19 -11.38
CA GLY A 91 4.02 -0.77 -12.68
C GLY A 91 2.85 -0.06 -13.39
N GLU A 92 2.72 -0.34 -14.68
CA GLU A 92 1.83 0.42 -15.57
C GLU A 92 0.35 0.01 -15.43
N GLU A 93 0.11 -1.28 -15.22
CA GLU A 93 -1.24 -1.86 -15.17
C GLU A 93 -1.40 -2.65 -13.88
N VAL A 94 -2.37 -2.25 -13.05
CA VAL A 94 -2.76 -2.98 -11.83
C VAL A 94 -3.49 -4.26 -12.24
N ILE A 95 -2.96 -5.40 -11.82
CA ILE A 95 -3.49 -6.74 -12.12
C ILE A 95 -4.13 -7.41 -10.92
N TYR A 96 -3.88 -6.89 -9.71
CA TYR A 96 -4.53 -7.32 -8.49
C TYR A 96 -4.55 -6.16 -7.50
N SER A 97 -5.71 -5.94 -6.86
CA SER A 97 -5.82 -4.97 -5.78
C SER A 97 -6.82 -5.40 -4.72
N ASN A 98 -6.49 -5.15 -3.46
CA ASN A 98 -7.42 -5.42 -2.36
C ASN A 98 -7.23 -4.43 -1.21
N ASP A 99 -8.30 -3.69 -0.90
CA ASP A 99 -8.41 -2.75 0.23
C ASP A 99 -9.37 -3.27 1.33
N PHE A 100 -9.87 -4.50 1.15
CA PHE A 100 -10.73 -5.23 2.08
C PHE A 100 -12.07 -4.55 2.40
N THR A 101 -12.47 -3.53 1.64
CA THR A 101 -13.72 -2.77 1.87
C THR A 101 -14.99 -3.57 1.58
N THR A 102 -14.87 -4.57 0.71
CA THR A 102 -15.97 -5.45 0.25
C THR A 102 -15.97 -6.81 0.94
N ASP A 103 -14.94 -7.08 1.76
CA ASP A 103 -14.76 -8.34 2.46
C ASP A 103 -15.55 -8.36 3.78
N ASN A 104 -15.96 -9.56 4.21
CA ASN A 104 -16.73 -9.75 5.44
C ASN A 104 -15.87 -9.50 6.69
N MET A 105 -16.36 -8.64 7.58
CA MET A 105 -15.72 -8.39 8.87
C MET A 105 -15.64 -9.66 9.72
N GLY A 106 -14.48 -9.93 10.31
CA GLY A 106 -14.23 -11.09 11.16
C GLY A 106 -13.90 -12.39 10.40
N GLU A 107 -13.91 -12.36 9.07
CA GLU A 107 -13.58 -13.52 8.23
C GLU A 107 -12.24 -13.30 7.49
N LEU A 108 -11.62 -14.39 7.05
CA LEU A 108 -10.50 -14.29 6.11
C LEU A 108 -11.03 -13.67 4.80
N PRO A 109 -10.27 -12.78 4.12
CA PRO A 109 -10.71 -12.20 2.85
C PRO A 109 -11.20 -13.27 1.87
N ALA A 110 -12.23 -12.93 1.12
CA ALA A 110 -12.84 -13.84 0.17
C ALA A 110 -11.80 -14.30 -0.87
N GLY A 111 -11.76 -15.61 -1.14
CA GLY A 111 -10.84 -16.22 -2.11
C GLY A 111 -9.42 -16.48 -1.60
N TRP A 112 -9.01 -15.87 -0.48
CA TRP A 112 -7.69 -16.15 0.09
C TRP A 112 -7.59 -17.59 0.58
N ASN A 113 -6.41 -18.18 0.45
CA ASN A 113 -6.14 -19.51 1.01
C ASN A 113 -5.20 -19.40 2.23
N SER A 114 -5.44 -20.23 3.24
CA SER A 114 -4.63 -20.25 4.46
C SER A 114 -4.65 -21.63 5.14
N ASN A 115 -3.60 -21.93 5.89
CA ASN A 115 -3.54 -23.13 6.76
C ASN A 115 -3.98 -22.83 8.21
N GLY A 116 -4.47 -21.62 8.47
CA GLY A 116 -4.92 -21.15 9.77
C GLY A 116 -6.04 -20.13 9.63
N THR A 117 -6.22 -19.31 10.66
CA THR A 117 -7.26 -18.27 10.67
C THR A 117 -6.69 -16.92 10.25
N GLY A 118 -7.56 -16.05 9.75
CA GLY A 118 -7.30 -14.64 9.47
C GLY A 118 -8.62 -13.90 9.58
N ALA A 119 -8.57 -12.60 9.81
CA ALA A 119 -9.80 -11.81 9.97
C ALA A 119 -9.64 -10.41 9.40
N VAL A 120 -10.62 -9.96 8.63
CA VAL A 120 -10.79 -8.55 8.31
C VAL A 120 -11.28 -7.82 9.55
N VAL A 121 -10.55 -6.78 9.97
CA VAL A 121 -10.76 -6.01 11.19
C VAL A 121 -10.65 -4.50 10.91
N THR A 122 -11.19 -3.69 11.81
CA THR A 122 -10.90 -2.26 11.88
C THR A 122 -9.89 -2.01 12.99
N LEU A 123 -8.98 -1.07 12.78
CA LEU A 123 -7.99 -0.68 13.78
C LEU A 123 -8.29 0.74 14.27
N ASP A 124 -8.39 0.96 15.58
CA ASP A 124 -8.80 2.27 16.13
C ASP A 124 -7.93 3.45 15.67
N ALA A 125 -6.63 3.20 15.46
CA ALA A 125 -5.66 4.22 15.05
C ALA A 125 -5.60 4.46 13.53
N PHE A 126 -6.19 3.57 12.72
CA PHE A 126 -6.00 3.57 11.27
C PHE A 126 -7.32 3.45 10.52
N SER A 127 -7.51 4.30 9.51
CA SER A 127 -8.65 4.17 8.61
C SER A 127 -8.58 2.91 7.75
N GLY A 128 -9.73 2.47 7.25
CA GLY A 128 -9.84 1.33 6.33
C GLY A 128 -10.05 -0.02 7.04
N ASN A 129 -10.21 -1.05 6.22
CA ASN A 129 -10.31 -2.43 6.66
C ASN A 129 -8.94 -3.09 6.53
N TRP A 130 -8.57 -3.90 7.52
CA TRP A 130 -7.24 -4.49 7.64
C TRP A 130 -7.37 -5.99 7.79
N VAL A 131 -6.47 -6.76 7.18
CA VAL A 131 -6.40 -8.20 7.44
C VAL A 131 -5.45 -8.44 8.59
N GLN A 132 -5.99 -8.89 9.73
CA GLN A 132 -5.21 -9.37 10.85
C GLN A 132 -4.69 -10.78 10.56
N PHE A 133 -3.37 -10.94 10.71
CA PHE A 133 -2.70 -12.22 10.68
C PHE A 133 -2.57 -12.81 12.08
N TYR A 134 -2.55 -14.14 12.12
CA TYR A 134 -2.48 -14.97 13.31
C TYR A 134 -1.23 -15.82 13.27
N GLN A 135 -0.72 -16.17 14.46
CA GLN A 135 0.51 -16.93 14.57
C GLN A 135 0.40 -18.33 13.95
N ASN A 136 1.55 -18.89 13.55
CA ASN A 136 1.67 -20.22 12.95
C ASN A 136 0.77 -20.40 11.71
N THR A 137 0.64 -19.33 10.91
CA THR A 137 -0.26 -19.32 9.76
C THR A 137 0.44 -18.79 8.51
N ALA A 138 0.19 -19.45 7.38
CA ALA A 138 0.55 -19.03 6.05
C ALA A 138 -0.71 -18.56 5.30
N TYR A 139 -0.57 -17.53 4.47
CA TYR A 139 -1.63 -16.92 3.68
C TYR A 139 -1.18 -16.78 2.23
N LEU A 140 -2.06 -17.12 1.29
CA LEU A 140 -1.94 -16.86 -0.13
C LEU A 140 -3.07 -15.92 -0.54
N THR A 141 -2.75 -14.88 -1.31
CA THR A 141 -3.81 -14.02 -1.87
C THR A 141 -4.64 -14.76 -2.91
N ASP A 142 -5.81 -14.24 -3.24
CA ASP A 142 -6.70 -14.77 -4.28
C ASP A 142 -6.24 -14.41 -5.71
N ASN A 143 -5.08 -13.77 -5.87
CA ASN A 143 -4.53 -13.48 -7.18
C ASN A 143 -4.29 -14.76 -8.01
N THR A 144 -4.74 -14.71 -9.26
CA THR A 144 -4.47 -15.75 -10.26
C THR A 144 -3.66 -15.23 -11.46
N ALA A 145 -3.48 -13.91 -11.58
CA ALA A 145 -2.76 -13.30 -12.69
C ALA A 145 -1.23 -13.47 -12.55
N SER A 146 -0.54 -13.63 -13.69
CA SER A 146 0.92 -13.59 -13.72
C SER A 146 1.43 -12.18 -13.48
N PHE A 147 2.47 -12.03 -12.64
CA PHE A 147 3.08 -10.73 -12.36
C PHE A 147 3.96 -10.25 -13.53
N THR A 148 4.33 -11.14 -14.45
CA THR A 148 5.34 -10.93 -15.51
C THR A 148 6.78 -10.77 -14.97
N GLU A 149 7.76 -10.64 -15.86
CA GLU A 149 9.17 -10.40 -15.48
C GLU A 149 9.43 -8.97 -14.99
N ASN A 150 8.49 -8.04 -15.19
CA ASN A 150 8.58 -6.67 -14.72
C ASN A 150 7.33 -6.35 -13.93
N CYS A 151 7.45 -6.23 -12.62
CA CYS A 151 6.29 -6.08 -11.75
C CYS A 151 6.60 -5.24 -10.51
N THR A 152 5.54 -4.81 -9.86
CA THR A 152 5.59 -4.12 -8.58
C THR A 152 4.56 -4.70 -7.64
N VAL A 153 4.90 -4.75 -6.35
CA VAL A 153 4.00 -5.13 -5.26
C VAL A 153 4.07 -4.03 -4.21
N GLU A 154 2.91 -3.56 -3.78
CA GLU A 154 2.73 -2.55 -2.74
C GLU A 154 1.72 -3.05 -1.73
N PHE A 155 1.92 -2.76 -0.44
CA PHE A 155 0.92 -2.92 0.61
C PHE A 155 1.32 -2.13 1.86
N ASP A 156 0.35 -1.85 2.71
CA ASP A 156 0.58 -1.21 4.01
C ASP A 156 0.62 -2.28 5.09
N LEU A 157 1.62 -2.19 5.97
CA LEU A 157 1.86 -3.13 7.07
C LEU A 157 1.85 -2.40 8.41
N VAL A 158 1.18 -2.97 9.39
CA VAL A 158 1.26 -2.53 10.79
C VAL A 158 1.64 -3.71 11.66
N LEU A 159 2.66 -3.54 12.49
CA LEU A 159 2.88 -4.40 13.66
C LEU A 159 2.22 -3.76 14.87
N ARG A 160 1.07 -4.30 15.28
CA ARG A 160 0.37 -3.86 16.48
C ARG A 160 1.05 -4.43 17.70
N ARG A 161 1.24 -3.63 18.73
CA ARG A 161 1.71 -4.07 20.05
C ARG A 161 1.16 -3.15 21.13
N THR A 162 0.16 -3.62 21.86
CA THR A 162 -0.53 -2.88 22.92
C THR A 162 0.03 -3.21 24.30
N ASN A 163 0.58 -4.42 24.48
CA ASN A 163 1.31 -4.82 25.68
C ASN A 163 2.83 -4.76 25.45
N PRO A 164 3.59 -3.93 26.19
CA PRO A 164 5.06 -3.87 26.12
C PRO A 164 5.77 -5.17 26.53
N LYS A 165 5.06 -6.14 27.13
CA LYS A 165 5.61 -7.47 27.44
C LYS A 165 5.26 -8.52 26.40
N ALA A 166 4.45 -8.17 25.40
CA ALA A 166 4.09 -9.09 24.34
C ALA A 166 5.35 -9.46 23.52
N PRO A 167 5.41 -10.71 23.01
CA PRO A 167 6.54 -11.20 22.21
C PRO A 167 6.66 -10.47 20.87
N PHE A 168 7.76 -10.73 20.16
CA PHE A 168 8.06 -10.15 18.85
C PHE A 168 7.76 -11.17 17.74
N PRO A 169 6.58 -11.11 17.10
CA PRO A 169 6.23 -12.05 16.04
C PRO A 169 7.16 -11.88 14.83
N GLU A 170 7.68 -12.97 14.30
CA GLU A 170 8.40 -12.94 13.02
C GLU A 170 7.37 -12.98 11.87
N LEU A 171 7.54 -12.08 10.90
CA LEU A 171 6.77 -12.07 9.65
C LEU A 171 7.68 -12.39 8.48
N THR A 172 7.29 -13.37 7.69
CA THR A 172 7.80 -13.58 6.33
C THR A 172 6.75 -13.07 5.34
N TRP A 173 7.15 -12.32 4.35
CA TRP A 173 6.31 -12.03 3.19
C TRP A 173 7.13 -12.15 1.92
N GLY A 174 6.48 -12.47 0.82
CA GLY A 174 7.21 -12.66 -0.43
C GLY A 174 6.31 -12.92 -1.60
N VAL A 175 6.95 -13.18 -2.74
CA VAL A 175 6.27 -13.61 -3.94
C VAL A 175 6.79 -14.96 -4.39
N LEU A 176 5.92 -15.78 -4.96
CA LEU A 176 6.24 -17.13 -5.40
C LEU A 176 5.71 -17.41 -6.81
N SER A 177 6.20 -18.51 -7.38
CA SER A 177 5.59 -19.15 -8.55
C SER A 177 4.88 -20.41 -8.12
N SER A 178 3.62 -20.57 -8.52
CA SER A 178 2.87 -21.80 -8.30
C SER A 178 3.37 -22.98 -9.16
N GLY A 179 4.24 -22.73 -10.15
CA GLY A 179 4.69 -23.76 -11.07
C GLY A 179 3.54 -24.40 -11.84
N SER A 180 3.41 -25.72 -11.75
CA SER A 180 2.28 -26.47 -12.33
C SER A 180 1.04 -26.52 -11.43
N LEU A 181 1.12 -26.00 -10.21
CA LEU A 181 -0.01 -25.93 -9.28
C LEU A 181 -0.88 -24.70 -9.59
N SER A 182 -2.12 -24.76 -9.13
CA SER A 182 -2.98 -23.57 -9.08
C SER A 182 -2.41 -22.56 -8.06
N PRO A 183 -2.48 -21.23 -8.29
CA PRO A 183 -1.93 -20.22 -7.38
C PRO A 183 -2.42 -20.30 -5.92
N GLY A 184 -3.62 -20.82 -5.69
CA GLY A 184 -4.19 -21.04 -4.37
C GLY A 184 -4.09 -22.47 -3.83
N ASP A 185 -3.25 -23.34 -4.40
CA ASP A 185 -3.15 -24.74 -3.98
C ASP A 185 -2.61 -24.90 -2.55
N ASN A 186 -3.19 -25.82 -1.76
CA ASN A 186 -2.77 -26.12 -0.39
C ASN A 186 -1.32 -26.61 -0.27
N ALA A 187 -0.76 -27.21 -1.33
CA ALA A 187 0.65 -27.59 -1.36
C ALA A 187 1.59 -26.38 -1.24
N LEU A 188 1.16 -25.20 -1.73
CA LEU A 188 1.93 -23.95 -1.63
C LEU A 188 1.98 -23.43 -0.19
N LEU A 189 0.98 -23.69 0.66
CA LEU A 189 0.99 -23.28 2.07
C LEU A 189 2.11 -23.94 2.90
N LYS A 190 2.73 -25.01 2.39
CA LYS A 190 3.80 -25.75 3.08
C LYS A 190 5.10 -25.79 2.27
N ASN A 191 4.99 -25.87 0.95
CA ASN A 191 6.12 -26.08 0.04
C ASN A 191 6.22 -24.96 -1.00
N TYR A 192 6.05 -23.70 -0.56
CA TYR A 192 6.06 -22.52 -1.42
C TYR A 192 7.40 -22.29 -2.16
N THR A 193 8.50 -22.89 -1.68
CA THR A 193 9.83 -22.74 -2.27
C THR A 193 10.13 -23.74 -3.40
N ALA A 194 9.20 -24.67 -3.67
CA ALA A 194 9.42 -25.80 -4.57
C ALA A 194 9.79 -25.39 -6.00
N THR A 195 9.15 -24.36 -6.54
CA THR A 195 9.44 -23.83 -7.88
C THR A 195 10.30 -22.58 -7.77
N PHE A 196 9.73 -21.51 -7.23
CA PHE A 196 10.42 -20.25 -7.01
C PHE A 196 9.74 -19.48 -5.88
N ALA A 197 10.52 -18.88 -5.00
CA ALA A 197 10.04 -17.89 -4.06
C ALA A 197 11.14 -16.87 -3.76
N THR A 198 10.80 -15.61 -3.61
CA THR A 198 11.67 -14.61 -2.98
C THR A 198 10.93 -14.00 -1.80
N GLU A 199 11.61 -13.89 -0.67
CA GLU A 199 10.97 -13.58 0.60
C GLU A 199 11.81 -12.63 1.44
N MET A 200 11.12 -11.73 2.13
CA MET A 200 11.66 -10.89 3.19
C MET A 200 11.23 -11.49 4.53
N ASN A 201 12.22 -11.74 5.39
CA ASN A 201 11.98 -12.10 6.78
C ASN A 201 12.18 -10.85 7.65
N ILE A 202 11.19 -10.53 8.46
CA ILE A 202 11.15 -9.39 9.38
C ILE A 202 11.10 -9.94 10.81
N GLN A 203 12.18 -9.72 11.55
CA GLN A 203 12.24 -9.99 12.98
C GLN A 203 12.22 -8.66 13.75
N PRO A 204 11.07 -8.28 14.34
CA PRO A 204 10.99 -7.06 15.14
C PRO A 204 11.71 -7.21 16.49
N SER A 205 12.06 -6.08 17.08
CA SER A 205 12.61 -5.96 18.43
C SER A 205 12.48 -4.52 18.92
N GLU A 206 12.40 -4.29 20.23
CA GLU A 206 12.49 -2.94 20.84
C GLU A 206 13.91 -2.35 20.78
N ASN A 207 14.94 -3.17 20.56
CA ASN A 207 16.35 -2.75 20.61
C ASN A 207 17.05 -2.92 19.25
N SER A 208 18.38 -2.79 19.20
CA SER A 208 19.23 -2.99 18.01
C SER A 208 19.24 -4.43 17.43
N ASN A 209 18.44 -5.33 18.00
CA ASN A 209 18.28 -6.71 17.55
C ASN A 209 17.19 -6.88 16.48
N ALA A 210 16.43 -5.82 16.17
CA ALA A 210 15.52 -5.84 15.04
C ALA A 210 16.33 -6.13 13.77
N SER A 211 15.82 -7.02 12.93
CA SER A 211 16.56 -7.47 11.76
C SER A 211 15.68 -7.83 10.59
N VAL A 212 16.24 -7.63 9.41
CA VAL A 212 15.65 -8.05 8.15
C VAL A 212 16.68 -8.79 7.33
N HIS A 213 16.23 -9.80 6.58
CA HIS A 213 17.04 -10.42 5.54
C HIS A 213 16.15 -10.91 4.41
N LEU A 214 16.73 -10.97 3.22
CA LEU A 214 16.07 -11.49 2.04
C LEU A 214 16.65 -12.84 1.65
N GLN A 215 15.77 -13.74 1.23
CA GLN A 215 16.14 -15.04 0.69
C GLN A 215 15.36 -15.30 -0.60
N THR A 216 16.06 -15.81 -1.62
CA THR A 216 15.43 -16.34 -2.83
C THR A 216 15.69 -17.83 -2.91
N PHE A 217 14.67 -18.58 -3.30
CA PHE A 217 14.69 -19.99 -3.57
C PHE A 217 14.39 -20.25 -5.04
N ALA A 218 15.06 -21.25 -5.61
CA ALA A 218 14.75 -21.81 -6.91
C ALA A 218 14.84 -23.34 -6.81
N ASN A 219 13.82 -24.04 -7.29
CA ASN A 219 13.75 -25.50 -7.28
C ASN A 219 13.97 -26.09 -5.86
N GLY A 220 13.38 -25.48 -4.83
CA GLY A 220 13.52 -25.90 -3.43
C GLY A 220 14.88 -25.61 -2.78
N THR A 221 15.81 -24.96 -3.49
CA THR A 221 17.16 -24.65 -2.98
C THR A 221 17.35 -23.14 -2.83
N VAL A 222 18.22 -22.74 -1.89
CA VAL A 222 18.56 -21.32 -1.71
C VAL A 222 19.38 -20.84 -2.90
N HIS A 223 18.81 -19.91 -3.67
CA HIS A 223 19.47 -19.25 -4.79
C HIS A 223 20.26 -18.02 -4.34
N LEU A 224 19.68 -17.23 -3.44
CA LEU A 224 20.29 -16.05 -2.87
C LEU A 224 19.92 -15.96 -1.39
N LYS A 225 20.87 -15.55 -0.55
CA LYS A 225 20.61 -15.14 0.82
C LYS A 225 21.43 -13.90 1.12
N THR A 226 20.79 -12.83 1.57
CA THR A 226 21.51 -11.61 1.95
C THR A 226 22.05 -11.71 3.36
N ASP A 227 23.04 -10.87 3.67
CA ASP A 227 23.39 -10.59 5.06
C ASP A 227 22.20 -10.04 5.83
N ILE A 228 22.20 -10.29 7.15
CA ILE A 228 21.22 -9.75 8.08
C ILE A 228 21.50 -8.26 8.26
N LYS A 229 20.52 -7.41 7.94
CA LYS A 229 20.62 -5.97 8.19
C LYS A 229 20.05 -5.60 9.56
N LYS A 230 20.82 -4.82 10.32
CA LYS A 230 20.46 -4.20 11.61
C LYS A 230 20.89 -2.73 11.58
N PRO A 231 20.10 -1.72 11.96
CA PRO A 231 18.66 -1.52 11.85
C PRO A 231 18.32 -0.65 10.62
N VAL A 232 17.27 -1.02 9.89
CA VAL A 232 16.51 -0.02 9.11
C VAL A 232 15.74 0.78 10.14
N ALA A 233 15.81 2.11 10.14
CA ALA A 233 15.30 3.01 11.19
C ALA A 233 13.77 2.94 11.44
N ARG A 234 13.07 1.94 10.87
CA ARG A 234 11.61 1.79 10.86
C ARG A 234 11.11 0.36 11.16
N VAL A 235 11.98 -0.65 11.32
CA VAL A 235 11.57 -2.01 11.76
C VAL A 235 11.42 -2.11 13.30
N GLN A 236 11.66 -1.00 13.99
CA GLN A 236 11.40 -0.79 15.43
C GLN A 236 10.06 -0.06 15.68
N THR A 237 9.30 0.25 14.62
CA THR A 237 8.04 0.98 14.75
C THR A 237 6.90 0.01 15.04
N PHE A 238 6.29 0.19 16.21
CA PHE A 238 5.08 -0.50 16.62
C PHE A 238 3.92 0.46 16.50
N ASN A 239 2.75 -0.02 16.07
CA ASN A 239 1.55 0.80 15.94
C ASN A 239 1.74 2.00 15.00
N GLU A 240 2.53 1.84 13.94
CA GLU A 240 2.68 2.78 12.84
C GLU A 240 2.54 2.03 11.51
N ILE A 241 2.11 2.74 10.47
CA ILE A 241 2.03 2.18 9.12
C ILE A 241 3.42 2.19 8.51
N ILE A 242 3.82 1.03 8.00
CA ILE A 242 4.97 0.85 7.13
C ILE A 242 4.42 0.54 5.74
N HIS A 243 4.58 1.48 4.81
CA HIS A 243 4.31 1.22 3.41
C HIS A 243 5.43 0.34 2.82
N ILE A 244 5.07 -0.82 2.29
CA ILE A 244 6.02 -1.75 1.66
C ILE A 244 5.88 -1.61 0.16
N ALA A 245 7.01 -1.42 -0.53
CA ALA A 245 7.07 -1.43 -1.98
C ALA A 245 8.17 -2.38 -2.46
N MET A 246 7.86 -3.18 -3.48
CA MET A 246 8.76 -4.10 -4.15
C MET A 246 8.70 -3.85 -5.65
N GLN A 247 9.85 -3.90 -6.32
CA GLN A 247 9.96 -3.83 -7.77
C GLN A 247 10.86 -4.95 -8.29
N VAL A 248 10.34 -5.70 -9.25
CA VAL A 248 11.08 -6.69 -10.03
C VAL A 248 11.28 -6.14 -11.44
N GLN A 249 12.52 -6.17 -11.92
CA GLN A 249 12.88 -5.85 -13.30
C GLN A 249 13.79 -6.96 -13.83
N LYS A 250 13.19 -7.94 -14.50
CA LYS A 250 13.85 -9.20 -14.88
C LYS A 250 14.45 -9.89 -13.64
N GLU A 251 15.76 -9.99 -13.55
CA GLU A 251 16.47 -10.63 -12.43
C GLU A 251 16.71 -9.68 -11.24
N ARG A 252 16.49 -8.37 -11.43
CA ARG A 252 16.77 -7.34 -10.43
C ARG A 252 15.57 -7.12 -9.51
N LEU A 253 15.80 -7.21 -8.20
CA LEU A 253 14.81 -6.94 -7.16
C LEU A 253 15.20 -5.69 -6.38
N ARG A 254 14.24 -4.81 -6.14
CA ARG A 254 14.37 -3.70 -5.20
C ARG A 254 13.22 -3.71 -4.21
N ILE A 255 13.51 -3.36 -2.95
CA ILE A 255 12.49 -3.28 -1.90
C ILE A 255 12.71 -2.00 -1.11
N TRP A 256 11.62 -1.29 -0.81
CA TRP A 256 11.56 -0.10 0.00
C TRP A 256 10.60 -0.30 1.18
N PHE A 257 11.00 0.22 2.34
CA PHE A 257 10.10 0.40 3.49
C PHE A 257 9.90 1.90 3.66
N ASN A 258 8.66 2.35 3.49
CA ASN A 258 8.31 3.74 3.30
C ASN A 258 9.21 4.33 2.20
N GLU A 259 9.90 5.42 2.51
CA GLU A 259 10.80 6.11 1.59
C GLU A 259 12.21 5.49 1.47
N GLU A 260 12.55 4.50 2.30
CA GLU A 260 13.92 3.97 2.41
C GLU A 260 14.10 2.70 1.58
N LYS A 261 15.03 2.74 0.61
CA LYS A 261 15.40 1.57 -0.18
C LYS A 261 16.28 0.61 0.63
N LEU A 262 15.73 -0.56 0.94
CA LEU A 262 16.40 -1.58 1.74
C LEU A 262 17.31 -2.46 0.90
N TYR A 263 16.82 -2.88 -0.26
CA TYR A 263 17.55 -3.77 -1.14
C TYR A 263 17.52 -3.25 -2.57
N ASP A 264 18.64 -3.44 -3.25
CA ASP A 264 18.78 -3.29 -4.69
C ASP A 264 19.74 -4.38 -5.16
N LEU A 265 19.16 -5.50 -5.61
CA LEU A 265 19.84 -6.76 -5.84
C LEU A 265 19.70 -7.15 -7.31
N PRO A 266 20.77 -7.01 -8.14
CA PRO A 266 20.69 -7.23 -9.59
C PRO A 266 20.36 -8.66 -10.03
N LYS A 267 20.55 -9.66 -9.16
CA LYS A 267 20.41 -11.09 -9.44
C LYS A 267 19.64 -11.81 -8.33
N ALA A 268 18.60 -11.15 -7.81
CA ALA A 268 17.76 -11.73 -6.76
C ALA A 268 16.64 -12.61 -7.30
N ILE A 269 16.23 -12.42 -8.55
CA ILE A 269 15.21 -13.22 -9.22
C ILE A 269 15.89 -14.08 -10.29
N VAL A 270 15.45 -15.32 -10.45
CA VAL A 270 15.94 -16.19 -11.54
C VAL A 270 15.20 -15.85 -12.83
N SER A 271 15.89 -15.94 -13.97
CA SER A 271 15.23 -15.82 -15.27
C SER A 271 14.12 -16.86 -15.42
N GLY A 272 12.95 -16.44 -15.92
CA GLY A 272 11.79 -17.32 -16.07
C GLY A 272 11.12 -17.73 -14.77
N ALA A 273 11.29 -16.95 -13.69
CA ALA A 273 10.68 -17.24 -12.38
C ALA A 273 9.14 -17.39 -12.41
N ASN A 274 8.44 -16.81 -13.40
CA ASN A 274 6.98 -16.93 -13.58
C ASN A 274 6.19 -16.68 -12.28
N ILE A 275 6.46 -15.55 -11.64
CA ILE A 275 5.86 -15.15 -10.37
C ILE A 275 4.37 -14.87 -10.59
N ASN A 276 3.51 -15.37 -9.70
CA ASN A 276 2.06 -15.23 -9.82
C ASN A 276 1.32 -15.21 -8.48
N GLN A 277 2.02 -15.11 -7.35
CA GLN A 277 1.36 -15.16 -6.05
C GLN A 277 2.13 -14.34 -5.02
N LEU A 278 1.38 -13.62 -4.18
CA LEU A 278 1.85 -12.92 -2.99
C LEU A 278 1.46 -13.76 -1.77
N TYR A 279 2.38 -13.90 -0.82
CA TYR A 279 2.13 -14.69 0.38
C TYR A 279 2.73 -14.07 1.63
N PHE A 280 2.18 -14.50 2.76
CA PHE A 280 2.57 -14.07 4.10
C PHE A 280 2.65 -15.28 5.03
N ILE A 281 3.60 -15.29 5.95
CA ILE A 281 3.74 -16.32 6.98
C ILE A 281 4.04 -15.63 8.31
N VAL A 282 3.23 -15.89 9.32
CA VAL A 282 3.51 -15.45 10.68
C VAL A 282 3.94 -16.66 11.49
N LYS A 283 5.16 -16.61 12.05
CA LYS A 283 5.65 -17.70 12.89
C LYS A 283 4.98 -17.72 14.25
N ARG A 284 5.04 -18.87 14.92
CA ARG A 284 4.57 -18.99 16.31
C ARG A 284 5.39 -18.07 17.22
N TYR A 285 4.70 -17.27 18.03
CA TYR A 285 5.35 -16.35 18.98
C TYR A 285 4.82 -16.48 20.42
N GLY A 286 3.72 -17.21 20.65
CA GLY A 286 3.27 -17.62 21.99
C GLY A 286 2.58 -16.55 22.83
N GLY A 287 2.23 -15.41 22.24
CA GLY A 287 1.47 -14.33 22.88
C GLY A 287 0.02 -14.28 22.39
N PRO A 288 -0.85 -13.55 23.10
CA PRO A 288 -2.23 -13.31 22.67
C PRO A 288 -2.30 -12.34 21.48
N GLU A 289 -3.19 -12.64 20.52
CA GLU A 289 -3.33 -11.94 19.22
C GLU A 289 -3.94 -10.53 19.37
N GLU A 290 -4.63 -10.29 20.48
CA GLU A 290 -5.16 -8.99 20.87
C GLU A 290 -4.07 -8.04 21.39
N GLU A 291 -2.97 -8.57 21.93
CA GLU A 291 -1.87 -7.76 22.47
C GLU A 291 -0.79 -7.45 21.45
N VAL A 292 -0.58 -8.36 20.49
CA VAL A 292 0.42 -8.22 19.43
C VAL A 292 -0.03 -8.94 18.18
N GLY A 293 0.29 -8.40 17.01
CA GLY A 293 0.01 -9.08 15.75
C GLY A 293 0.22 -8.18 14.55
N TYR A 294 0.32 -8.80 13.38
CA TYR A 294 0.41 -8.07 12.13
C TYR A 294 -0.97 -7.81 11.56
N ALA A 295 -1.10 -6.68 10.89
CA ALA A 295 -2.22 -6.40 10.02
C ALA A 295 -1.74 -5.73 8.74
N ILE A 296 -2.41 -6.01 7.61
CA ILE A 296 -2.10 -5.39 6.33
C ILE A 296 -3.33 -4.76 5.67
N ASN A 297 -3.09 -3.78 4.79
CA ASN A 297 -4.09 -3.12 3.98
C ASN A 297 -3.52 -2.73 2.60
N ASN A 298 -4.36 -2.31 1.67
CA ASN A 298 -4.02 -1.63 0.42
C ASN A 298 -3.04 -2.40 -0.46
N ILE A 299 -3.30 -3.69 -0.68
CA ILE A 299 -2.47 -4.49 -1.59
C ILE A 299 -2.69 -4.00 -3.01
N LYS A 300 -1.60 -3.77 -3.73
CA LYS A 300 -1.59 -3.49 -5.17
C LYS A 300 -0.46 -4.26 -5.83
N ILE A 301 -0.77 -4.95 -6.91
CA ILE A 301 0.20 -5.62 -7.76
C ILE A 301 0.00 -5.10 -9.18
N ALA A 302 1.09 -4.64 -9.78
CA ALA A 302 1.07 -4.11 -11.13
C ALA A 302 2.18 -4.71 -11.99
N LYS A 303 1.92 -4.89 -13.28
CA LYS A 303 2.88 -5.38 -14.29
C LYS A 303 3.40 -4.24 -15.16
N GLY A 304 4.51 -4.50 -15.85
CA GLY A 304 5.15 -3.56 -16.76
C GLY A 304 6.28 -2.76 -16.12
N LEU A 305 7.11 -2.17 -16.96
CA LEU A 305 8.13 -1.20 -16.55
C LEU A 305 7.55 0.20 -16.66
N PRO A 306 7.81 1.09 -15.71
CA PRO A 306 7.51 2.50 -15.93
C PRO A 306 8.41 3.04 -17.05
N ASP A 307 7.81 3.40 -18.19
CA ASP A 307 8.49 4.07 -19.30
C ASP A 307 8.03 5.53 -19.46
N THR A 308 8.11 6.27 -18.36
CA THR A 308 7.62 7.64 -18.25
C THR A 308 8.20 8.56 -19.31
N ARG A 309 9.52 8.45 -19.58
CA ARG A 309 10.20 9.33 -20.54
C ARG A 309 9.74 9.07 -21.97
N HIS A 310 9.72 7.82 -22.43
CA HIS A 310 9.29 7.50 -23.78
C HIS A 310 7.83 7.90 -23.99
N LYS A 311 6.96 7.48 -23.08
CA LYS A 311 5.52 7.78 -23.14
C LYS A 311 5.22 9.28 -23.16
N LEU A 312 5.88 10.08 -22.31
CA LEU A 312 5.63 11.51 -22.29
C LEU A 312 6.25 12.27 -23.47
N LEU A 313 7.47 11.92 -23.89
CA LEU A 313 8.19 12.67 -24.92
C LEU A 313 7.85 12.25 -26.35
N GLU A 314 7.69 10.95 -26.58
CA GLU A 314 7.47 10.38 -27.92
C GLU A 314 5.97 10.15 -28.17
N GLU A 315 5.25 9.53 -27.23
CA GLU A 315 3.80 9.28 -27.37
C GLU A 315 2.95 10.49 -26.95
N GLY A 316 3.54 11.48 -26.27
CA GLY A 316 2.87 12.70 -25.84
C GLY A 316 1.97 12.54 -24.61
N LYS A 317 1.91 11.35 -23.99
CA LYS A 317 1.07 11.09 -22.82
C LYS A 317 1.68 10.02 -21.93
N PHE A 318 1.74 10.29 -20.62
CA PHE A 318 2.07 9.31 -19.60
C PHE A 318 0.95 9.21 -18.57
N SER A 319 0.51 8.00 -18.24
CA SER A 319 -0.54 7.72 -17.27
C SER A 319 -0.01 6.84 -16.16
N THR A 320 -0.37 7.12 -14.90
CA THR A 320 0.13 6.35 -13.75
C THR A 320 -0.86 6.30 -12.59
N THR A 321 -0.89 5.15 -11.91
CA THR A 321 -1.59 4.97 -10.61
C THR A 321 -0.67 5.27 -9.41
N GLY A 322 0.55 5.74 -9.68
CA GLY A 322 1.58 6.00 -8.67
C GLY A 322 1.56 7.38 -8.03
N ILE A 323 0.65 8.26 -8.44
CA ILE A 323 0.35 9.46 -7.67
C ILE A 323 -0.75 9.11 -6.67
N ARG A 324 -0.41 9.09 -5.38
CA ARG A 324 -1.28 8.62 -4.30
C ARG A 324 -1.71 9.77 -3.40
N PHE A 325 -2.92 9.67 -2.87
CA PHE A 325 -3.54 10.66 -2.00
C PHE A 325 -4.14 10.01 -0.75
N HIS A 326 -4.32 10.79 0.30
CA HIS A 326 -5.20 10.37 1.40
C HIS A 326 -6.64 10.12 0.89
N VAL A 327 -7.36 9.24 1.58
CA VAL A 327 -8.72 8.85 1.22
C VAL A 327 -9.62 10.09 1.18
N ASN A 328 -10.37 10.25 0.08
CA ASN A 328 -11.26 11.39 -0.17
C ASN A 328 -10.58 12.76 -0.02
N SER A 329 -9.27 12.83 -0.27
CA SER A 329 -8.47 14.04 -0.11
C SER A 329 -7.58 14.27 -1.35
N ALA A 330 -7.10 15.51 -1.47
CA ALA A 330 -6.09 15.93 -2.44
C ALA A 330 -4.69 16.07 -1.82
N VAL A 331 -4.50 15.66 -0.57
CA VAL A 331 -3.18 15.61 0.09
C VAL A 331 -2.38 14.44 -0.49
N LEU A 332 -1.26 14.76 -1.15
CA LEU A 332 -0.33 13.78 -1.70
C LEU A 332 0.32 12.95 -0.60
N LEU A 333 0.44 11.66 -0.84
CA LEU A 333 1.24 10.77 0.00
C LEU A 333 2.70 10.70 -0.50
N PRO A 334 3.68 10.47 0.40
CA PRO A 334 5.10 10.40 0.05
C PRO A 334 5.46 9.40 -1.07
N GLU A 335 4.64 8.36 -1.24
CA GLU A 335 4.75 7.34 -2.28
C GLU A 335 4.69 7.94 -3.70
N SER A 336 4.15 9.15 -3.85
CA SER A 336 4.09 9.88 -5.12
C SER A 336 5.46 10.41 -5.57
N ASN A 337 6.43 10.52 -4.66
CA ASN A 337 7.70 11.23 -4.88
C ASN A 337 8.57 10.62 -5.98
N GLY A 338 8.48 9.31 -6.22
CA GLY A 338 9.21 8.65 -7.29
C GLY A 338 8.78 9.13 -8.67
N VAL A 339 7.46 9.10 -8.92
CA VAL A 339 6.84 9.57 -10.18
C VAL A 339 7.04 11.08 -10.35
N LEU A 340 6.73 11.88 -9.33
CA LEU A 340 6.83 13.35 -9.38
C LEU A 340 8.23 13.79 -9.78
N ARG A 341 9.24 13.13 -9.21
CA ARG A 341 10.64 13.39 -9.54
C ARG A 341 10.99 13.04 -10.98
N GLU A 342 10.47 11.94 -11.50
CA GLU A 342 10.75 11.54 -12.88
C GLU A 342 10.15 12.55 -13.86
N ILE A 343 8.90 12.96 -13.63
CA ILE A 343 8.24 14.04 -14.39
C ILE A 343 9.05 15.34 -14.29
N ALA A 344 9.45 15.74 -13.09
CA ALA A 344 10.28 16.93 -12.88
C ALA A 344 11.62 16.84 -13.63
N ALA A 345 12.27 15.68 -13.63
CA ALA A 345 13.52 15.47 -14.35
C ALA A 345 13.33 15.57 -15.88
N ILE A 346 12.20 15.10 -16.42
CA ILE A 346 11.85 15.25 -17.83
C ILE A 346 11.63 16.73 -18.16
N LEU A 347 10.84 17.45 -17.35
CA LEU A 347 10.57 18.88 -17.55
C LEU A 347 11.85 19.73 -17.44
N ALA A 348 12.73 19.41 -16.49
CA ALA A 348 14.01 20.11 -16.33
C ALA A 348 14.94 19.91 -17.54
N LYS A 349 14.95 18.72 -18.14
CA LYS A 349 15.76 18.41 -19.33
C LYS A 349 15.17 18.93 -20.65
N ASN A 350 13.89 19.31 -20.66
CA ASN A 350 13.19 19.78 -21.85
C ASN A 350 12.49 21.11 -21.54
N PRO A 351 13.17 22.27 -21.54
CA PRO A 351 12.61 23.55 -21.08
C PRO A 351 11.36 24.00 -21.82
N GLU A 352 11.25 23.66 -23.11
CA GLU A 352 10.10 24.01 -23.96
C GLU A 352 8.88 23.11 -23.74
N LEU A 353 9.04 21.97 -23.05
CA LEU A 353 7.95 21.04 -22.83
C LEU A 353 6.92 21.65 -21.87
N LYS A 354 5.67 21.74 -22.33
CA LYS A 354 4.50 22.06 -21.51
C LYS A 354 3.64 20.82 -21.35
N ILE A 355 3.00 20.72 -20.19
CA ILE A 355 2.14 19.58 -19.86
C ILE A 355 0.81 20.01 -19.28
N ASN A 356 -0.21 19.21 -19.54
CA ASN A 356 -1.50 19.23 -18.87
C ASN A 356 -1.55 18.03 -17.91
N ILE A 357 -1.94 18.28 -16.66
CA ILE A 357 -2.03 17.28 -15.60
C ILE A 357 -3.50 16.99 -15.37
N ILE A 358 -3.94 15.78 -15.66
CA ILE A 358 -5.35 15.40 -15.61
C ILE A 358 -5.55 14.39 -14.48
N GLY A 359 -6.38 14.73 -13.51
CA GLY A 359 -6.78 13.80 -12.45
C GLY A 359 -8.00 12.99 -12.86
N HIS A 360 -8.02 11.70 -12.49
CA HIS A 360 -9.14 10.78 -12.70
C HIS A 360 -9.52 10.08 -11.39
N THR A 361 -10.78 9.71 -11.26
CA THR A 361 -11.32 8.87 -10.18
C THR A 361 -11.86 7.56 -10.76
N ASP A 362 -12.21 6.62 -9.88
CA ASP A 362 -13.17 5.58 -10.23
C ASP A 362 -14.60 6.13 -10.14
N ASN A 363 -15.59 5.25 -10.28
CA ASN A 363 -17.01 5.57 -10.18
C ASN A 363 -17.59 5.41 -8.76
N ASP A 364 -16.75 5.31 -7.73
CA ASP A 364 -17.24 5.25 -6.36
C ASP A 364 -17.55 6.68 -5.88
N GLY A 365 -18.81 6.95 -5.53
CA GLY A 365 -19.26 8.25 -5.00
C GLY A 365 -20.14 9.05 -5.96
N ASP A 366 -20.27 10.35 -5.67
CA ASP A 366 -21.06 11.29 -6.49
C ASP A 366 -20.22 11.86 -7.64
N GLU A 367 -20.77 11.93 -8.85
CA GLU A 367 -20.05 12.36 -10.05
C GLU A 367 -19.48 13.79 -9.93
N ALA A 368 -20.26 14.73 -9.37
CA ALA A 368 -19.80 16.11 -9.22
C ALA A 368 -18.69 16.21 -8.16
N ALA A 369 -18.81 15.46 -7.06
CA ALA A 369 -17.76 15.35 -6.07
C ALA A 369 -16.47 14.73 -6.64
N ASN A 370 -16.60 13.69 -7.47
CA ASN A 370 -15.48 13.04 -8.16
C ASN A 370 -14.79 13.99 -9.14
N LEU A 371 -15.55 14.78 -9.90
CA LEU A 371 -15.01 15.80 -10.79
C LEU A 371 -14.19 16.85 -10.01
N GLU A 372 -14.75 17.40 -8.92
CA GLU A 372 -14.02 18.36 -8.09
C GLU A 372 -12.76 17.76 -7.46
N LEU A 373 -12.87 16.55 -6.87
CA LEU A 373 -11.75 15.87 -6.24
C LEU A 373 -10.62 15.60 -7.24
N SER A 374 -10.95 15.14 -8.43
CA SER A 374 -9.97 14.87 -9.49
C SER A 374 -9.21 16.13 -9.91
N LYS A 375 -9.91 17.28 -10.01
CA LYS A 375 -9.30 18.57 -10.30
C LYS A 375 -8.37 19.03 -9.18
N LYS A 376 -8.82 18.92 -7.91
CA LYS A 376 -7.98 19.26 -6.74
C LYS A 376 -6.71 18.41 -6.69
N ARG A 377 -6.82 17.12 -6.99
CA ARG A 377 -5.68 16.19 -7.05
C ARG A 377 -4.66 16.60 -8.12
N ALA A 378 -5.10 16.94 -9.32
CA ALA A 378 -4.23 17.47 -10.37
C ALA A 378 -3.54 18.78 -9.93
N GLY A 379 -4.29 19.66 -9.26
CA GLY A 379 -3.77 20.87 -8.62
C GLY A 379 -2.64 20.58 -7.63
N SER A 380 -2.82 19.61 -6.72
CA SER A 380 -1.80 19.21 -5.75
C SER A 380 -0.53 18.69 -6.41
N VAL A 381 -0.65 17.92 -7.50
CA VAL A 381 0.49 17.46 -8.29
C VAL A 381 1.27 18.63 -8.87
N LYS A 382 0.59 19.57 -9.53
CA LYS A 382 1.20 20.81 -10.03
C LYS A 382 1.91 21.57 -8.91
N GLN A 383 1.26 21.70 -7.76
CA GLN A 383 1.81 22.42 -6.61
C GLN A 383 3.09 21.77 -6.08
N SER A 384 3.16 20.43 -6.01
CA SER A 384 4.38 19.71 -5.62
C SER A 384 5.49 19.89 -6.65
N LEU A 385 5.22 19.80 -7.95
CA LEU A 385 6.21 20.05 -9.00
C LEU A 385 6.81 21.48 -8.91
N ILE A 386 6.01 22.48 -8.53
CA ILE A 386 6.49 23.85 -8.28
C ILE A 386 7.32 23.92 -7.00
N ASN A 387 6.79 23.42 -5.89
CA ASN A 387 7.36 23.64 -4.55
C ASN A 387 8.57 22.77 -4.24
N ASP A 388 8.62 21.57 -4.78
CA ASP A 388 9.64 20.59 -4.41
C ASP A 388 10.71 20.50 -5.51
N TYR A 389 10.33 20.77 -6.76
CA TYR A 389 11.19 20.62 -7.94
C TYR A 389 11.43 21.89 -8.75
N ARG A 390 10.85 23.04 -8.33
CA ARG A 390 11.08 24.36 -8.95
C ARG A 390 10.69 24.42 -10.43
N ILE A 391 9.67 23.65 -10.85
CA ILE A 391 9.13 23.75 -12.21
C ILE A 391 8.31 25.03 -12.34
N ASP A 392 8.52 25.76 -13.45
CA ASP A 392 7.80 27.01 -13.73
C ASP A 392 6.28 26.79 -13.87
N VAL A 393 5.50 27.69 -13.29
CA VAL A 393 4.03 27.60 -13.23
C VAL A 393 3.39 27.63 -14.62
N GLY A 394 3.97 28.39 -15.56
CA GLY A 394 3.48 28.55 -16.93
C GLY A 394 3.69 27.32 -17.81
N ARG A 395 4.41 26.30 -17.32
CA ARG A 395 4.66 25.05 -18.03
C ARG A 395 3.64 23.95 -17.74
N MET A 396 2.72 24.19 -16.81
CA MET A 396 1.79 23.17 -16.32
C MET A 396 0.36 23.71 -16.27
N GLN A 397 -0.56 22.99 -16.88
CA GLN A 397 -2.00 23.17 -16.71
C GLN A 397 -2.58 21.98 -15.94
N THR A 398 -3.79 22.14 -15.40
CA THR A 398 -4.46 21.12 -14.60
C THR A 398 -5.93 21.00 -14.98
N GLU A 399 -6.39 19.77 -15.12
CA GLU A 399 -7.78 19.43 -15.41
C GLU A 399 -8.24 18.29 -14.49
N GLY A 400 -9.55 18.22 -14.27
CA GLY A 400 -10.19 17.09 -13.60
C GLY A 400 -11.13 16.40 -14.57
N ALA A 401 -10.99 15.09 -14.72
CA ALA A 401 -11.88 14.28 -15.55
C ALA A 401 -12.97 13.57 -14.71
N GLY A 402 -12.85 13.56 -13.38
CA GLY A 402 -13.71 12.73 -12.52
C GLY A 402 -13.64 11.26 -12.95
N GLU A 403 -14.80 10.61 -13.04
CA GLU A 403 -14.94 9.23 -13.49
C GLU A 403 -15.08 9.08 -15.02
N GLN A 404 -15.00 10.20 -15.75
CA GLN A 404 -15.11 10.20 -17.21
C GLN A 404 -13.85 9.60 -17.85
N ASN A 405 -14.02 8.91 -18.98
CA ASN A 405 -12.95 8.21 -19.71
C ASN A 405 -12.24 7.14 -18.87
N PRO A 406 -12.96 6.10 -18.38
CA PRO A 406 -12.33 4.97 -17.71
C PRO A 406 -11.41 4.22 -18.68
N VAL A 407 -10.27 3.76 -18.15
CA VAL A 407 -9.29 2.93 -18.89
C VAL A 407 -9.47 1.44 -18.58
N SER A 408 -10.29 1.11 -17.60
CA SER A 408 -10.58 -0.26 -17.19
C SER A 408 -11.99 -0.39 -16.59
N ASP A 409 -12.42 -1.63 -16.33
CA ASP A 409 -13.77 -1.94 -15.85
C ASP A 409 -13.98 -1.54 -14.39
N ASN A 410 -14.79 -0.51 -14.16
CA ASN A 410 -15.16 0.00 -12.84
C ASN A 410 -15.90 -1.02 -11.95
N ASN A 411 -16.40 -2.12 -12.49
CA ASN A 411 -17.04 -3.17 -11.69
C ASN A 411 -16.02 -4.05 -10.93
N THR A 412 -14.74 -3.98 -11.30
CA THR A 412 -13.66 -4.77 -10.68
C THR A 412 -12.78 -3.93 -9.76
N LYS A 413 -12.17 -4.54 -8.73
CA LYS A 413 -11.25 -3.85 -7.81
C LYS A 413 -10.06 -3.28 -8.60
N GLU A 414 -9.50 -4.10 -9.49
CA GLU A 414 -8.36 -3.78 -10.35
C GLU A 414 -8.69 -2.66 -11.33
N GLY A 415 -9.87 -2.70 -11.96
CA GLY A 415 -10.28 -1.67 -12.90
C GLY A 415 -10.51 -0.32 -12.23
N ARG A 416 -11.13 -0.29 -11.04
CA ARG A 416 -11.19 0.94 -10.23
C ARG A 416 -9.80 1.44 -9.84
N ALA A 417 -8.90 0.55 -9.44
CA ALA A 417 -7.51 0.91 -9.14
C ALA A 417 -6.75 1.51 -10.34
N ASN A 418 -7.00 1.01 -11.55
CA ASN A 418 -6.45 1.57 -12.79
C ASN A 418 -7.10 2.90 -13.18
N ASN A 419 -8.40 3.09 -12.90
CA ASN A 419 -9.12 4.33 -13.21
C ASN A 419 -8.72 5.48 -12.28
N ARG A 420 -8.42 5.21 -11.01
CA ARG A 420 -7.80 6.17 -10.06
C ARG A 420 -6.35 6.48 -10.45
N ARG A 421 -6.17 7.39 -11.40
CA ARG A 421 -4.88 7.70 -12.02
C ARG A 421 -4.69 9.20 -12.23
N VAL A 422 -3.44 9.56 -12.52
CA VAL A 422 -3.07 10.89 -13.02
C VAL A 422 -2.41 10.74 -14.38
N GLU A 423 -2.81 11.59 -15.32
CA GLU A 423 -2.23 11.65 -16.65
C GLU A 423 -1.43 12.95 -16.83
N PHE A 424 -0.29 12.83 -17.48
CA PHE A 424 0.56 13.93 -17.90
C PHE A 424 0.55 13.93 -19.43
N VAL A 425 -0.02 14.97 -20.03
CA VAL A 425 -0.21 15.07 -21.48
C VAL A 425 0.57 16.27 -22.00
N LYS A 426 1.33 16.10 -23.07
CA LYS A 426 2.03 17.20 -23.74
C LYS A 426 1.02 18.22 -24.28
N SER A 427 1.23 19.50 -23.97
CA SER A 427 0.35 20.62 -24.37
C SER A 427 0.83 21.34 -25.62
#